data_AF-A0A1B9KI71-F1
#
_entry.id   AF-A0A1B9KI71-F1
#
_cell.length_a   1.000
_cell.length_b   1.000
_cell.length_c   1.000
_cell.angle_alpha   90.00
_cell.angle_beta   90.00
_cell.angle_gamma   90.00
#
_symmetry.space_group_name_H-M   'P 1'
#
loop_
_entity.id
_entity.type
_entity.pdbx_description
1 polymer ?
#
loop_
_entity_poly.entity_id
_entity_poly.type
_entity_poly.pdbx_seq_one_letter_code
_entity_poly.pdbx_strand_id
1 'polypeptide(L)'
;MNITEKLKQSERIDNIYFYRERMFVQLYGVSLYLALEVLNLPLTIRIKRYKKLANKPILQAALLDKAMLNLDISGLTKTEFGYSLPNSRSVDLLVYRLWHDKQLKQLLFQERS
;
A
#
# COMPACT_ATOMS: atom_id res chain seq x y z
N MET A 1 0.51 7.97 -13.65
CA MET A 1 0.60 8.47 -12.26
C MET A 1 1.99 8.22 -11.67
N ASN A 2 2.63 9.25 -11.11
CA ASN A 2 3.97 9.19 -10.51
C ASN A 2 3.93 8.78 -9.01
N ILE A 3 5.08 8.48 -8.40
CA ILE A 3 5.13 7.99 -7.01
C ILE A 3 4.62 9.02 -5.99
N THR A 4 4.89 10.32 -6.18
CA THR A 4 4.43 11.37 -5.27
C THR A 4 2.90 11.46 -5.25
N GLU A 5 2.28 11.39 -6.43
CA GLU A 5 0.82 11.32 -6.56
C GLU A 5 0.27 10.08 -5.87
N LYS A 6 0.93 8.92 -6.02
CA LYS A 6 0.48 7.64 -5.43
C LYS A 6 0.48 7.72 -3.92
N LEU A 7 1.55 8.25 -3.33
CA LEU A 7 1.62 8.43 -1.88
C LEU A 7 0.52 9.37 -1.38
N LYS A 8 0.35 10.53 -2.02
CA LYS A 8 -0.68 11.50 -1.64
C LYS A 8 -2.10 10.93 -1.76
N GLN A 9 -2.36 10.13 -2.77
CA GLN A 9 -3.67 9.47 -2.92
C GLN A 9 -3.85 8.33 -1.91
N SER A 10 -2.82 7.53 -1.65
CA SER A 10 -2.85 6.47 -0.63
C SER A 10 -2.97 6.97 0.81
N GLU A 11 -2.75 8.25 1.07
CA GLU A 11 -3.05 8.88 2.36
C GLU A 11 -4.54 9.17 2.54
N ARG A 12 -5.32 9.17 1.46
CA ARG A 12 -6.77 9.31 1.55
C ARG A 12 -7.38 8.03 2.11
N ILE A 13 -8.31 8.21 3.01
CA ILE A 13 -9.00 7.12 3.72
C ILE A 13 -10.28 6.66 3.01
N ASP A 14 -10.60 7.26 1.87
CA ASP A 14 -11.83 7.04 1.10
C ASP A 14 -11.82 5.72 0.33
N ASN A 15 -10.64 5.30 -0.12
CA ASN A 15 -10.46 4.06 -0.86
C ASN A 15 -9.14 3.37 -0.50
N ILE A 16 -9.09 2.07 -0.77
CA ILE A 16 -7.86 1.29 -0.84
C ILE A 16 -7.42 1.29 -2.30
N TYR A 17 -6.29 1.94 -2.58
CA TYR A 17 -5.76 2.09 -3.92
C TYR A 17 -4.66 1.07 -4.21
N PHE A 18 -4.83 0.33 -5.30
CA PHE A 18 -3.95 -0.72 -5.78
C PHE A 18 -3.31 -0.27 -7.09
N TYR A 19 -2.05 0.16 -7.08
CA TYR A 19 -1.41 0.75 -8.26
C TYR A 19 -0.75 -0.30 -9.14
N ARG A 20 -1.24 -0.44 -10.37
CA ARG A 20 -0.61 -1.30 -11.35
C ARG A 20 0.71 -0.69 -11.86
N GLU A 21 1.74 -1.51 -11.83
CA GLU A 21 3.10 -1.22 -12.29
C GLU A 21 3.59 -2.44 -13.07
N ARG A 22 3.46 -2.38 -14.41
CA ARG A 22 3.69 -3.51 -15.31
C ARG A 22 2.83 -4.72 -14.94
N MET A 23 3.45 -5.79 -14.43
CA MET A 23 2.81 -7.04 -14.03
C MET A 23 2.49 -7.12 -12.53
N PHE A 24 2.83 -6.07 -11.76
CA PHE A 24 2.60 -6.02 -10.33
C PHE A 24 1.55 -4.99 -9.98
N VAL A 25 0.90 -5.20 -8.84
CA VAL A 25 0.05 -4.25 -8.16
C VAL A 25 0.77 -3.86 -6.87
N GLN A 26 0.90 -2.55 -6.61
CA GLN A 26 1.66 -1.99 -5.49
C GLN A 26 0.75 -1.18 -4.58
N LEU A 27 0.98 -1.32 -3.28
CA LEU A 27 0.26 -0.62 -2.21
C LEU A 27 1.25 0.21 -1.39
N TYR A 28 0.78 1.37 -0.92
CA TYR A 28 1.53 2.30 -0.06
C TYR A 28 0.60 2.92 0.99
N GLY A 29 1.18 3.65 1.94
CA GLY A 29 0.43 4.56 2.81
C GLY A 29 -0.68 3.86 3.60
N VAL A 30 -1.83 4.53 3.72
CA VAL A 30 -3.02 4.00 4.40
C VAL A 30 -3.61 2.84 3.60
N SER A 31 -3.58 2.87 2.27
CA SER A 31 -4.06 1.75 1.46
C SER A 31 -3.32 0.43 1.78
N LEU A 32 -2.01 0.48 2.01
CA LEU A 32 -1.24 -0.69 2.45
C LEU A 32 -1.68 -1.19 3.83
N TYR A 33 -1.85 -0.26 4.77
CA TYR A 33 -2.33 -0.58 6.12
C TYR A 33 -3.70 -1.28 6.07
N LEU A 34 -4.65 -0.71 5.33
CA LEU A 34 -6.00 -1.29 5.21
C LEU A 34 -5.99 -2.63 4.47
N ALA A 35 -5.17 -2.79 3.44
CA ALA A 35 -5.03 -4.06 2.74
C ALA A 35 -4.57 -5.20 3.67
N LEU A 36 -3.73 -4.89 4.65
CA LEU A 36 -3.21 -5.87 5.61
C LEU A 36 -4.16 -6.08 6.79
N GLU A 37 -4.59 -5.01 7.45
CA GLU A 37 -5.30 -5.11 8.73
C GLU A 37 -6.81 -5.27 8.56
N VAL A 38 -7.38 -4.76 7.45
CA VAL A 38 -8.83 -4.79 7.20
C VAL A 38 -9.21 -5.89 6.23
N LEU A 39 -8.47 -6.00 5.12
CA LEU A 39 -8.71 -7.01 4.10
C LEU A 39 -7.98 -8.34 4.37
N ASN A 40 -7.08 -8.37 5.37
CA ASN A 40 -6.27 -9.54 5.72
C ASN A 40 -5.54 -10.15 4.52
N LEU A 41 -5.05 -9.30 3.60
CA LEU A 41 -4.35 -9.79 2.43
C LEU A 41 -2.96 -10.33 2.83
N PRO A 42 -2.55 -11.49 2.33
CA PRO A 42 -1.28 -12.12 2.68
C PRO A 42 -0.11 -11.44 1.94
N LEU A 43 0.17 -10.18 2.26
CA LEU A 43 1.17 -9.35 1.60
C LEU A 43 2.41 -9.18 2.48
N THR A 44 3.59 -9.35 1.88
CA THR A 44 4.85 -9.05 2.56
C THR A 44 5.20 -7.56 2.43
N ILE A 45 5.33 -6.89 3.57
CA ILE A 45 5.82 -5.50 3.62
C ILE A 45 7.32 -5.48 3.36
N ARG A 46 7.77 -4.51 2.57
CA ARG A 46 9.19 -4.23 2.32
C ARG A 46 9.44 -2.73 2.28
N ILE A 47 10.71 -2.35 2.44
CA ILE A 47 11.16 -0.98 2.22
C ILE A 47 11.49 -0.81 0.73
N LYS A 48 11.07 0.32 0.17
CA LYS A 48 11.49 0.78 -1.15
C LYS A 48 12.00 2.21 -1.06
N ARG A 49 13.10 2.48 -1.76
CA ARG A 49 13.69 3.82 -1.88
C ARG A 49 13.56 4.31 -3.31
N TYR A 50 12.99 5.50 -3.48
CA TYR A 50 12.81 6.12 -4.79
C TYR A 50 13.75 7.32 -4.92
N LYS A 51 14.54 7.39 -5.99
CA LYS A 51 15.45 8.52 -6.26
C LYS A 51 14.71 9.87 -6.28
N LYS A 52 13.50 9.89 -6.86
CA LYS A 52 12.62 11.08 -6.92
C LYS A 52 12.15 11.58 -5.54
N LEU A 53 12.30 10.77 -4.49
CA LEU A 53 11.92 11.09 -3.12
C LEU A 53 13.16 11.14 -2.21
N ALA A 54 14.29 11.59 -2.76
CA ALA A 54 15.58 11.68 -2.06
C ALA A 54 16.00 10.36 -1.37
N ASN A 55 15.63 9.21 -1.97
CA ASN A 55 15.86 7.87 -1.41
C ASN A 55 15.26 7.64 0.00
N LYS A 56 14.23 8.41 0.38
CA LYS A 56 13.48 8.17 1.62
C LYS A 56 12.93 6.74 1.63
N PRO A 57 13.06 5.99 2.74
CA PRO A 57 12.48 4.65 2.86
C PRO A 57 10.97 4.74 2.94
N ILE A 58 10.28 3.95 2.13
CA ILE A 58 8.83 3.91 2.03
C ILE A 58 8.38 2.46 2.19
N LEU A 59 7.38 2.25 3.05
CA LEU A 59 6.72 0.95 3.16
C LEU A 59 5.90 0.67 1.90
N GLN A 60 6.08 -0.53 1.39
CA GLN A 60 5.40 -1.01 0.20
C GLN A 60 5.06 -2.49 0.38
N ALA A 61 3.95 -2.92 -0.19
CA ALA A 61 3.78 -4.31 -0.60
C ALA A 61 3.45 -4.42 -2.09
N ALA A 62 3.66 -5.60 -2.66
CA ALA A 62 3.25 -5.88 -4.02
C ALA A 62 2.74 -7.30 -4.18
N LEU A 63 1.83 -7.47 -5.13
CA LEU A 63 1.38 -8.76 -5.62
C LEU A 63 1.37 -8.77 -7.15
N LEU A 64 1.26 -9.94 -7.76
CA LEU A 64 1.06 -10.04 -9.21
C LEU A 64 -0.33 -9.52 -9.57
N ASP A 65 -0.45 -8.81 -10.69
CA ASP A 65 -1.74 -8.31 -11.21
C ASP A 65 -2.73 -9.46 -11.41
N LYS A 66 -2.25 -10.61 -11.89
CA LYS A 66 -3.04 -11.84 -12.00
C LYS A 66 -3.54 -12.35 -10.64
N ALA A 67 -2.71 -12.25 -9.60
CA ALA A 67 -3.11 -12.67 -8.26
C ALA A 67 -4.20 -11.74 -7.70
N MET A 68 -4.14 -10.43 -8.00
CA MET A 68 -5.16 -9.46 -7.61
C MET A 68 -6.54 -9.82 -8.17
N LEU A 69 -6.61 -10.24 -9.43
CA LEU A 69 -7.86 -10.65 -10.08
C LEU A 69 -8.48 -11.93 -9.51
N ASN A 70 -7.67 -12.74 -8.82
CA ASN A 70 -8.12 -13.96 -8.16
C ASN A 70 -8.51 -13.73 -6.70
N LEU A 71 -8.31 -12.53 -6.16
CA LEU A 71 -8.77 -12.20 -4.81
C LEU A 71 -10.29 -11.99 -4.84
N ASP A 72 -11.00 -12.67 -3.96
CA ASP A 72 -12.45 -12.49 -3.77
C ASP A 72 -12.73 -11.20 -2.98
N ILE A 73 -12.51 -10.05 -3.62
CA ILE A 73 -12.74 -8.73 -3.06
C ILE A 73 -13.94 -8.11 -3.75
N SER A 74 -15.11 -8.21 -3.11
CA SER A 74 -16.33 -7.55 -3.58
C SER A 74 -16.16 -6.03 -3.62
N GLY A 75 -16.65 -5.40 -4.70
CA GLY A 75 -16.59 -3.94 -4.89
C GLY A 75 -15.26 -3.41 -5.45
N LEU A 76 -14.30 -4.29 -5.78
CA LEU A 76 -13.07 -3.87 -6.43
C LEU A 76 -13.36 -3.32 -7.84
N THR A 77 -13.00 -2.06 -8.05
CA THR A 77 -13.21 -1.36 -9.33
C THR A 77 -11.88 -1.17 -10.05
N LYS A 78 -11.82 -1.51 -11.34
CA LYS A 78 -10.63 -1.27 -12.16
C LYS A 78 -10.58 0.21 -12.59
N THR A 79 -9.39 0.80 -12.53
CA THR A 79 -9.11 2.19 -12.92
C THR A 79 -7.99 2.24 -13.96
N GLU A 80 -7.73 3.41 -14.52
CA GLU A 80 -6.60 3.62 -15.45
C GLU A 80 -5.25 3.26 -14.80
N PHE A 81 -5.13 3.45 -13.48
CA PHE A 81 -3.86 3.26 -12.74
C PHE A 81 -3.79 1.96 -11.95
N GLY A 82 -4.79 1.08 -12.04
CA GLY A 82 -4.86 -0.20 -11.34
C GLY A 82 -6.26 -0.50 -10.82
N TYR A 83 -6.44 -0.55 -9.50
CA TYR A 83 -7.72 -0.85 -8.88
C TYR A 83 -7.99 0.06 -7.67
N SER A 84 -9.26 0.25 -7.36
CA SER A 84 -9.73 0.96 -6.18
C SER A 84 -10.84 0.17 -5.50
N LEU A 85 -10.82 0.14 -4.18
CA LEU A 85 -11.90 -0.41 -3.37
C LEU A 85 -12.41 0.68 -2.42
N PRO A 86 -13.71 1.05 -2.47
CA PRO A 86 -14.29 1.95 -1.48
C PRO A 86 -14.05 1.46 -0.06
N ASN A 87 -13.46 2.32 0.76
CA ASN A 87 -13.26 2.00 2.17
C ASN A 87 -14.50 2.45 2.95
N SER A 88 -15.27 1.48 3.44
CA SER A 88 -16.44 1.73 4.28
C SER A 88 -16.09 1.94 5.76
N ARG A 89 -14.82 1.74 6.16
CA ARG A 89 -14.39 1.84 7.56
C ARG A 89 -13.71 3.16 7.86
N SER A 90 -14.00 3.74 9.02
CA SER A 90 -13.22 4.85 9.55
C SER A 90 -11.79 4.39 9.86
N VAL A 91 -10.80 5.20 9.49
CA VAL A 91 -9.39 4.93 9.78
C VAL A 91 -8.94 5.80 10.94
N ASP A 92 -8.46 5.18 12.02
CA ASP A 92 -7.76 5.90 13.08
C ASP A 92 -6.32 6.22 12.62
N LEU A 93 -6.08 7.50 12.36
CA LEU A 93 -4.78 7.99 11.89
C LEU A 93 -3.67 7.91 12.95
N LEU A 94 -4.00 7.83 14.24
CA LEU A 94 -3.01 7.58 15.29
C LEU A 94 -2.55 6.13 15.23
N VAL A 95 -3.49 5.18 15.16
CA VAL A 95 -3.19 3.75 15.04
C VAL A 95 -2.38 3.46 13.78
N TYR A 96 -2.78 4.03 12.64
CA TYR A 96 -2.03 3.92 11.40
C TYR A 96 -0.57 4.42 11.55
N ARG A 97 -0.36 5.59 12.18
CA ARG A 97 0.99 6.15 12.37
C ARG A 97 1.86 5.26 13.25
N LEU A 98 1.30 4.75 14.35
CA LEU A 98 2.00 3.82 15.24
C LEU A 98 2.39 2.52 14.51
N TRP A 99 1.45 1.97 13.72
CA TRP A 99 1.72 0.80 12.88
C TRP A 99 2.83 1.07 11.86
N HIS A 100 2.75 2.20 11.15
CA HIS A 100 3.72 2.57 10.11
C HIS A 100 5.13 2.70 10.70
N ASP A 101 5.27 3.41 11.82
CA ASP A 101 6.56 3.62 12.47
C ASP A 101 7.15 2.32 13.00
N LYS A 102 6.31 1.43 13.55
CA LYS A 102 6.73 0.10 13.99
C LYS A 102 7.29 -0.72 12.83
N GLN A 103 6.54 -0.83 11.73
CA GLN A 103 6.95 -1.59 10.55
C GLN A 103 8.23 -1.04 9.92
N LEU A 104 8.32 0.30 9.79
CA LEU A 104 9.49 0.96 9.23
C LEU A 104 10.74 0.74 10.09
N LYS A 105 10.64 0.89 11.42
CA LYS A 105 11.76 0.63 12.34
C LYS A 105 12.24 -0.81 12.25
N GLN A 106 11.31 -1.78 12.25
CA GLN A 106 11.63 -3.20 12.18
C GLN A 106 12.38 -3.55 10.89
N LEU A 107 11.88 -3.10 9.74
CA LEU A 107 12.50 -3.40 8.45
C LEU A 107 13.85 -2.69 8.27
N LEU A 108 14.00 -1.45 8.77
CA LEU A 108 15.27 -0.74 8.74
C LEU A 108 16.34 -1.41 9.61
N PHE A 109 15.94 -2.01 10.73
CA PHE A 109 16.84 -2.79 11.58
C PHE A 109 17.32 -4.07 10.87
N GLN A 110 16.40 -4.77 10.19
CA GLN A 110 16.70 -5.97 9.41
C GLN A 110 17.64 -5.70 8.22
N GLU A 111 17.55 -4.54 7.56
CA GLU A 111 18.48 -4.16 6.48
C GLU A 111 19.93 -3.92 6.95
N ARG A 112 20.15 -3.75 8.26
CA ARG A 112 21.48 -3.48 8.85
C ARG A 112 22.15 -4.70 9.47
N SER A 113 21.40 -5.79 9.67
CA SER A 113 21.86 -7.03 10.29
C SER A 113 22.20 -8.04 9.20
#